data_AF-A0A8I3A7R6-F1
#
_entry.id   AF-A0A8I3A7R6-F1
#
_cell.length_a   1.000
_cell.length_b   1.000
_cell.length_c   1.000
_cell.angle_alpha   90.00
_cell.angle_beta   90.00
_cell.angle_gamma   90.00
#
_symmetry.space_group_name_H-M   'P 1'
#
loop_
_entity.id
_entity.type
_entity.pdbx_description
1 polymer ?
#
loop_
_entity_poly.entity_id
_entity_poly.type
_entity_poly.pdbx_seq_one_letter_code
_entity_poly.pdbx_strand_id
1 'polypeptide(L)'
;MRQSLYTLRSCFNQTVQQKNRIISEMQAFQSEQKGLVDQLRSDLTEKESIFSQQEESIMMGFLERDHIISLQANTMKKLESDLSVLSKKANDQTQAFMSTLAQRDSLIQYQTQSLEQLKQDVLMAQGFNLMAQAELEQLRQDLLLTQSFLIQQCKQNFPSSNYKKRCCNLLICQHLPANRQRLLSHLSKCQAFLKPYAIIPHPQAQRLDVLPRQDFNTSLACYIHFFRQATTPPRSPGDLNAKLIAQQVYSLLVPKKVQELKCEIEMDREGNLNLEHVHHLFKEVFQISKDEDFLLATNPSPEDLKSFTETGLNGPDPFDLRWDFNHPASSDWNQVVIGMLACKLAGLREEEQWTTVPKSHAYWVEAITQKFNHIQTVVSKAKPRVLDGHSTETHDQVNDRLVKAKEESLKKARQDACRMVATQLASQISEETDINKDTCAWRFLYSVVRTLGSDGMSSDESGEDDMEPIFFTSLMPWRRDMAKELRIIDTTRSPTTKGVKAAKCIKSTNVMSRTPVKGLPTQFYEPVWLAQNQKMATEEFFEWLELISCKNVY
;
A
#
# COMPACT_ATOMS: atom_id res chain seq x y z
N MET A 1 94.91 -94.11 -22.32
CA MET A 1 94.51 -94.12 -20.90
C MET A 1 94.68 -92.76 -20.21
N ARG A 2 95.90 -92.17 -20.16
CA ARG A 2 96.09 -90.83 -19.55
C ARG A 2 95.20 -89.73 -20.16
N GLN A 3 95.11 -89.65 -21.48
CA GLN A 3 94.31 -88.62 -22.16
C GLN A 3 92.81 -88.72 -21.86
N SER A 4 92.27 -89.94 -21.79
CA SER A 4 90.87 -90.20 -21.40
C SER A 4 90.56 -89.79 -19.95
N LEU A 5 91.50 -89.97 -19.02
CA LEU A 5 91.37 -89.51 -17.64
C LEU A 5 91.41 -87.98 -17.52
N TYR A 6 92.21 -87.30 -18.35
CA TYR A 6 92.19 -85.83 -18.44
C TYR A 6 90.86 -85.32 -18.98
N THR A 7 90.31 -85.94 -20.03
CA THR A 7 88.99 -85.58 -20.57
C THR A 7 87.87 -85.80 -19.54
N LEU A 8 87.85 -86.94 -18.85
CA LEU A 8 86.88 -87.21 -17.78
C LEU A 8 86.98 -86.22 -16.62
N ARG A 9 88.21 -85.88 -16.18
CA ARG A 9 88.43 -84.87 -15.15
C ARG A 9 87.98 -83.49 -15.59
N SER A 10 88.21 -83.12 -16.85
CA SER A 10 87.76 -81.86 -17.44
C SER A 10 86.23 -81.79 -17.48
N CYS A 11 85.56 -82.83 -17.96
CA CYS A 11 84.09 -82.91 -17.98
C CYS A 11 83.50 -82.87 -16.57
N PHE A 12 84.08 -83.61 -15.62
CA PHE A 12 83.64 -83.57 -14.22
C PHE A 12 83.77 -82.18 -13.61
N ASN A 13 84.91 -81.51 -13.82
CA ASN A 13 85.12 -80.14 -13.36
C ASN A 13 84.13 -79.15 -14.01
N GLN A 14 83.84 -79.31 -15.30
CA GLN A 14 82.86 -78.48 -16.00
C GLN A 14 81.44 -78.71 -15.46
N THR A 15 81.06 -79.95 -15.17
CA THR A 15 79.75 -80.27 -14.55
C THR A 15 79.66 -79.69 -13.14
N VAL A 16 80.73 -79.77 -12.33
CA VAL A 16 80.78 -79.17 -10.99
C VAL A 16 80.67 -77.64 -11.09
N GLN A 17 81.37 -77.00 -12.03
CA GLN A 17 81.26 -75.57 -12.28
C GLN A 17 79.84 -75.17 -12.71
N GLN A 18 79.22 -75.93 -13.62
CA GLN A 18 77.85 -75.67 -14.06
C GLN A 18 76.84 -75.85 -12.92
N LYS A 19 76.99 -76.89 -12.09
CA LYS A 19 76.17 -77.08 -10.89
C LYS A 19 76.31 -75.92 -9.92
N ASN A 20 77.54 -75.47 -9.64
CA ASN A 20 77.78 -74.34 -8.74
C ASN A 20 77.18 -73.05 -9.30
N ARG A 21 77.28 -72.82 -10.62
CA ARG A 21 76.62 -71.69 -11.28
C ARG A 21 75.09 -71.73 -11.09
N ILE A 22 74.46 -72.88 -11.33
CA ILE A 22 73.01 -73.04 -11.13
C ILE A 22 72.63 -72.80 -9.66
N ILE A 23 73.41 -73.30 -8.71
CA ILE A 23 73.17 -73.05 -7.27
C ILE A 23 73.26 -71.55 -6.95
N SER A 24 74.28 -70.86 -7.47
CA SER A 24 74.41 -69.41 -7.29
C SER A 24 73.27 -68.63 -7.94
N GLU A 25 72.83 -69.02 -9.13
CA GLU A 25 71.67 -68.42 -9.81
C GLU A 25 70.37 -68.66 -9.02
N MET A 26 70.16 -69.87 -8.49
CA MET A 26 69.01 -70.17 -7.62
C MET A 26 69.03 -69.37 -6.31
N GLN A 27 70.20 -69.18 -5.70
CA GLN A 27 70.34 -68.37 -4.48
C GLN A 27 70.08 -66.88 -4.76
N ALA A 28 70.57 -66.36 -5.90
CA ALA A 28 70.28 -65.00 -6.33
C ALA A 28 68.77 -64.80 -6.55
N PHE A 29 68.12 -65.74 -7.24
CA PHE A 29 66.68 -65.72 -7.45
C PHE A 29 65.89 -65.79 -6.13
N GLN A 30 66.30 -66.64 -5.18
CA GLN A 30 65.67 -66.69 -3.85
C GLN A 30 65.84 -65.38 -3.08
N SER A 31 67.00 -64.73 -3.19
CA SER A 31 67.23 -63.42 -2.57
C SER A 31 66.36 -62.32 -3.20
N GLU A 32 66.19 -62.35 -4.53
CA GLU A 32 65.30 -61.43 -5.26
C GLU A 32 63.83 -61.65 -4.86
N GLN A 33 63.37 -62.91 -4.80
CA GLN A 33 62.03 -63.24 -4.32
C GLN A 33 61.79 -62.78 -2.89
N LYS A 34 62.77 -62.96 -2.01
CA LYS A 34 62.69 -62.47 -0.63
C LYS A 34 62.56 -60.94 -0.58
N GLY A 35 63.36 -60.23 -1.38
CA GLY A 35 63.28 -58.77 -1.52
C GLY A 35 61.91 -58.29 -1.97
N LEU A 36 61.31 -58.96 -2.97
CA LEU A 36 59.95 -58.66 -3.44
C LEU A 36 58.89 -58.91 -2.36
N VAL A 37 59.00 -60.00 -1.59
CA VAL A 37 58.06 -60.30 -0.50
C VAL A 37 58.18 -59.27 0.63
N ASP A 38 59.40 -58.89 1.00
CA ASP A 38 59.64 -57.87 2.03
C ASP A 38 59.12 -56.49 1.58
N GLN A 39 59.26 -56.15 0.29
CA GLN A 39 58.70 -54.93 -0.28
C GLN A 39 57.17 -54.94 -0.30
N LEU A 40 56.53 -56.03 -0.76
CA LEU A 40 55.07 -56.16 -0.73
C LEU A 40 54.50 -56.09 0.69
N ARG A 41 55.22 -56.62 1.69
CA ARG A 41 54.83 -56.49 3.10
C ARG A 41 54.93 -55.04 3.58
N SER A 42 56.00 -54.34 3.23
CA SER A 42 56.15 -52.91 3.53
C SER A 42 55.00 -52.10 2.93
N ASP A 43 54.72 -52.31 1.64
CA ASP A 43 53.63 -51.62 0.92
C ASP A 43 52.27 -51.94 1.55
N LEU A 44 52.02 -53.19 1.95
CA LEU A 44 50.79 -53.58 2.64
C LEU A 44 50.64 -52.84 3.97
N THR A 45 51.69 -52.78 4.79
CA THR A 45 51.64 -52.07 6.08
C THR A 45 51.44 -50.56 5.92
N GLU A 46 52.02 -49.95 4.88
CA GLU A 46 51.79 -48.54 4.55
C GLU A 46 50.33 -48.31 4.15
N LYS A 47 49.76 -49.18 3.29
CA LYS A 47 48.36 -49.08 2.89
C LYS A 47 47.40 -49.28 4.06
N GLU A 48 47.66 -50.23 4.95
CA GLU A 48 46.86 -50.44 6.17
C GLU A 48 46.88 -49.19 7.07
N SER A 49 48.04 -48.55 7.22
CA SER A 49 48.15 -47.29 7.97
C SER A 49 47.36 -46.14 7.33
N ILE A 50 47.41 -46.00 6.00
CA ILE A 50 46.64 -44.99 5.27
C ILE A 50 45.13 -45.23 5.42
N PHE A 51 44.69 -46.49 5.29
CA PHE A 51 43.28 -46.84 5.47
C PHE A 51 42.79 -46.54 6.90
N SER A 52 43.60 -46.86 7.92
CA SER A 52 43.27 -46.55 9.31
C SER A 52 43.11 -45.04 9.55
N GLN A 53 44.01 -44.21 8.99
CA GLN A 53 43.89 -42.74 9.08
C GLN A 53 42.67 -42.21 8.35
N GLN A 54 42.36 -42.78 7.18
CA GLN A 54 41.18 -42.39 6.41
C GLN A 54 39.88 -42.75 7.15
N GLU A 55 39.83 -43.91 7.82
CA GLU A 55 38.69 -44.32 8.64
C GLU A 55 38.46 -43.36 9.82
N GLU A 56 39.53 -42.98 10.54
CA GLU A 56 39.44 -41.98 11.60
C GLU A 56 38.94 -40.62 11.08
N SER A 57 39.46 -40.16 9.93
CA SER A 57 39.03 -38.91 9.31
C SER A 57 37.55 -38.94 8.91
N ILE A 58 37.08 -40.05 8.34
CA ILE A 58 35.66 -40.25 7.99
C ILE A 58 34.79 -40.23 9.24
N MET A 59 35.23 -40.90 10.32
CA MET A 59 34.50 -40.97 11.58
C MET A 59 34.38 -39.60 12.25
N MET A 60 35.45 -38.82 12.27
CA MET A 60 35.42 -37.43 12.73
C MET A 60 34.46 -36.58 11.90
N GLY A 61 34.46 -36.74 10.56
CA GLY A 61 33.51 -36.06 9.68
C GLY A 61 32.04 -36.49 9.88
N PHE A 62 31.76 -37.68 10.42
CA PHE A 62 30.42 -38.07 10.86
C PHE A 62 30.04 -37.39 12.18
N LEU A 63 30.93 -37.36 13.16
CA LEU A 63 30.68 -36.72 14.46
C LEU A 63 30.43 -35.21 14.33
N GLU A 64 31.17 -34.52 13.47
CA GLU A 64 30.93 -33.10 13.18
C GLU A 64 29.55 -32.87 12.54
N ARG A 65 29.16 -33.72 11.58
CA ARG A 65 27.84 -33.65 10.96
C ARG A 65 26.72 -33.91 11.96
N ASP A 66 26.86 -34.90 12.83
CA ASP A 66 25.89 -35.19 13.89
C ASP A 66 25.76 -34.03 14.87
N HIS A 67 26.88 -33.38 15.22
CA HIS A 67 26.86 -32.18 16.05
C HIS A 67 26.08 -31.03 15.38
N ILE A 68 26.31 -30.79 14.08
CA ILE A 68 25.59 -29.76 13.31
C ILE A 68 24.09 -30.09 13.24
N ILE A 69 23.73 -31.35 12.97
CA ILE A 69 22.32 -31.79 12.91
C ILE A 69 21.64 -31.57 14.27
N SER A 70 22.31 -31.90 15.37
CA SER A 70 21.80 -31.66 16.73
C SER A 70 21.61 -30.17 17.02
N LEU A 71 22.56 -29.32 16.60
CA LEU A 71 22.44 -27.88 16.75
C LEU A 71 21.26 -27.31 15.95
N GLN A 72 21.09 -27.75 14.70
CA GLN A 72 19.96 -27.37 13.84
C GLN A 72 18.62 -27.79 14.45
N ALA A 73 18.51 -29.02 14.96
CA ALA A 73 17.29 -29.51 15.62
C ALA A 73 16.93 -28.67 16.85
N ASN A 74 17.92 -28.29 17.67
CA ASN A 74 17.69 -27.42 18.82
C ASN A 74 17.25 -26.00 18.43
N THR A 75 17.84 -25.44 17.37
CA THR A 75 17.43 -24.13 16.85
C THR A 75 16.01 -24.17 16.28
N MET A 76 15.63 -25.22 15.53
CA MET A 76 14.25 -25.38 15.04
C MET A 76 13.25 -25.47 16.19
N LYS A 77 13.55 -26.27 17.22
CA LYS A 77 12.70 -26.40 18.41
C LYS A 77 12.51 -25.07 19.15
N LYS A 78 13.56 -24.23 19.19
CA LYS A 78 13.47 -22.88 19.76
C LYS A 78 12.55 -21.98 18.93
N LEU A 79 12.71 -22.00 17.60
CA LEU A 79 11.86 -21.23 16.69
C LEU A 79 10.38 -21.65 16.78
N GLU A 80 10.08 -22.94 16.91
CA GLU A 80 8.71 -23.43 17.14
C GLU A 80 8.11 -22.88 18.44
N SER A 81 8.90 -22.84 19.52
CA SER A 81 8.47 -22.24 20.79
C SER A 81 8.20 -20.73 20.64
N ASP A 82 9.09 -19.99 19.97
CA ASP A 82 8.95 -18.55 19.76
C ASP A 82 7.73 -18.23 18.87
N LEU A 83 7.51 -19.02 17.81
CA LEU A 83 6.32 -18.92 16.95
C LEU A 83 5.03 -19.20 17.72
N SER A 84 5.02 -20.17 18.63
CA SER A 84 3.86 -20.46 19.49
C SER A 84 3.52 -19.26 20.39
N VAL A 85 4.52 -18.61 20.98
CA VAL A 85 4.33 -17.40 21.80
C VAL A 85 3.81 -16.23 20.96
N LEU A 86 4.36 -16.01 19.76
CA LEU A 86 3.90 -14.96 18.85
C LEU A 86 2.47 -15.20 18.36
N SER A 87 2.13 -16.44 18.01
CA SER A 87 0.78 -16.84 17.60
C SER A 87 -0.23 -16.55 18.71
N LYS A 88 0.08 -16.94 19.95
CA LYS A 88 -0.76 -16.61 21.10
C LYS A 88 -0.96 -15.11 21.28
N LYS A 89 0.12 -14.32 21.20
CA LYS A 89 0.06 -12.85 21.29
C LYS A 89 -0.79 -12.22 20.19
N ALA A 90 -0.70 -12.73 18.96
CA ALA A 90 -1.51 -12.26 17.83
C ALA A 90 -3.00 -12.58 18.04
N ASN A 91 -3.32 -13.76 18.58
CA ASN A 91 -4.68 -14.13 18.93
C ASN A 91 -5.24 -13.24 20.05
N ASP A 92 -4.45 -12.99 21.10
CA ASP A 92 -4.84 -12.10 22.21
C ASP A 92 -5.11 -10.66 21.70
N GLN A 93 -4.26 -10.15 20.79
CA GLN A 93 -4.46 -8.84 20.16
C GLN A 93 -5.72 -8.79 19.28
N THR A 94 -5.96 -9.85 18.50
CA THR A 94 -7.16 -9.97 17.67
C THR A 94 -8.42 -10.00 18.52
N GLN A 95 -8.40 -10.75 19.63
CA GLN A 95 -9.52 -10.82 20.57
C GLN A 95 -9.79 -9.46 21.24
N ALA A 96 -8.74 -8.74 21.64
CA ALA A 96 -8.87 -7.39 22.19
C ALA A 96 -9.45 -6.39 21.17
N PHE A 97 -9.02 -6.49 19.90
CA PHE A 97 -9.56 -5.68 18.81
C PHE A 97 -11.05 -5.97 18.55
N MET A 98 -11.43 -7.25 18.49
CA MET A 98 -12.83 -7.65 18.30
C MET A 98 -13.73 -7.18 19.45
N SER A 99 -13.24 -7.23 20.70
CA SER A 99 -13.94 -6.66 21.86
C SER A 99 -14.17 -5.15 21.72
N THR A 100 -13.16 -4.42 21.22
CA THR A 100 -13.26 -2.97 20.98
C THR A 100 -14.25 -2.64 19.85
N LEU A 101 -14.30 -3.46 18.80
CA LEU A 101 -15.29 -3.32 17.73
C LEU A 101 -16.71 -3.56 18.24
N ALA A 102 -16.94 -4.62 19.03
CA ALA A 102 -18.24 -4.89 19.63
C ALA A 102 -18.73 -3.74 20.52
N GLN A 103 -17.82 -3.11 21.28
CA GLN A 103 -18.14 -1.91 22.06
C GLN A 103 -18.56 -0.74 21.16
N ARG A 104 -17.85 -0.51 20.05
CA ARG A 104 -18.19 0.55 19.08
C ARG A 104 -19.54 0.29 18.41
N ASP A 105 -19.84 -0.95 18.04
CA ASP A 105 -21.12 -1.31 17.43
C ASP A 105 -22.29 -1.04 18.39
N SER A 106 -22.12 -1.36 19.69
CA SER A 106 -23.14 -1.03 20.70
C SER A 106 -23.37 0.48 20.85
N LEU A 107 -22.32 1.29 20.73
CA LEU A 107 -22.41 2.75 20.77
C LEU A 107 -23.14 3.30 19.53
N ILE A 108 -22.83 2.78 18.34
CA ILE A 108 -23.49 3.15 17.09
C ILE A 108 -24.98 2.78 17.16
N GLN A 109 -25.31 1.60 17.68
CA GLN A 109 -26.70 1.18 17.87
C GLN A 109 -27.46 2.12 18.82
N TYR A 110 -26.84 2.51 19.94
CA TYR A 110 -27.42 3.47 20.88
C TYR A 110 -27.63 4.86 20.25
N GLN A 111 -26.65 5.36 19.49
CA GLN A 111 -26.76 6.63 18.77
C GLN A 111 -27.86 6.58 17.70
N THR A 112 -27.98 5.47 16.98
CA THR A 112 -29.01 5.25 15.96
C THR A 112 -30.41 5.28 16.59
N GLN A 113 -30.60 4.60 17.73
CA GLN A 113 -31.86 4.63 18.45
C GLN A 113 -32.20 6.03 18.96
N SER A 114 -31.21 6.78 19.44
CA SER A 114 -31.39 8.17 19.89
C SER A 114 -31.79 9.11 18.75
N LEU A 115 -31.20 8.93 17.56
CA LEU A 115 -31.56 9.70 16.37
C LEU A 115 -32.98 9.39 15.88
N GLU A 116 -33.39 8.12 15.91
CA GLU A 116 -34.76 7.75 15.51
C GLU A 116 -35.80 8.31 16.49
N GLN A 117 -35.48 8.34 17.80
CA GLN A 117 -36.33 9.00 18.79
C GLN A 117 -36.45 10.51 18.51
N LEU A 118 -35.32 11.19 18.25
CA LEU A 118 -35.32 12.62 17.92
C LEU A 118 -36.14 12.92 16.65
N LYS A 119 -36.02 12.06 15.63
CA LYS A 119 -36.80 12.17 14.39
C LYS A 119 -38.31 12.05 14.68
N GLN A 120 -38.71 11.13 15.54
CA GLN A 120 -40.10 10.98 15.95
C GLN A 120 -40.60 12.23 16.69
N ASP A 121 -39.80 12.79 17.59
CA ASP A 121 -40.14 14.01 18.33
C ASP A 121 -40.29 15.22 17.39
N VAL A 122 -39.42 15.34 16.37
CA VAL A 122 -39.51 16.39 15.34
C VAL A 122 -40.79 16.24 14.51
N LEU A 123 -41.15 15.02 14.10
CA LEU A 123 -42.39 14.77 13.37
C LEU A 123 -43.62 15.14 14.19
N MET A 124 -43.64 14.81 15.48
CA MET A 124 -44.71 15.21 16.39
C MET A 124 -44.80 16.74 16.51
N ALA A 125 -43.66 17.43 16.67
CA ALA A 125 -43.61 18.89 16.73
C ALA A 125 -44.11 19.56 15.43
N GLN A 126 -43.78 18.99 14.27
CA GLN A 126 -44.31 19.45 12.98
C GLN A 126 -45.83 19.29 12.89
N GLY A 127 -46.38 18.16 13.37
CA GLY A 127 -47.82 17.94 13.47
C GLY A 127 -48.52 19.00 14.33
N PHE A 128 -47.95 19.35 15.48
CA PHE A 128 -48.47 20.43 16.33
C PHE A 128 -48.42 21.80 15.65
N ASN A 129 -47.36 22.10 14.90
CA ASN A 129 -47.23 23.35 14.16
C ASN A 129 -48.31 23.46 13.07
N LEU A 130 -48.56 22.38 12.32
CA LEU A 130 -49.62 22.34 11.31
C LEU A 130 -51.02 22.54 11.94
N MET A 131 -51.29 21.93 13.09
CA MET A 131 -52.56 22.15 13.81
C MET A 131 -52.70 23.62 14.26
N ALA A 132 -51.64 24.21 14.82
CA ALA A 132 -51.65 25.62 15.22
C ALA A 132 -51.82 26.57 14.03
N GLN A 133 -51.24 26.25 12.86
CA GLN A 133 -51.44 27.00 11.62
C GLN A 133 -52.90 26.91 11.13
N ALA A 134 -53.50 25.72 11.18
CA ALA A 134 -54.89 25.52 10.80
C ALA A 134 -55.85 26.33 11.70
N GLU A 135 -55.61 26.32 13.03
CA GLU A 135 -56.38 27.12 13.97
C GLU A 135 -56.22 28.63 13.75
N LEU A 136 -54.99 29.10 13.46
CA LEU A 136 -54.74 30.50 13.12
C LEU A 136 -55.48 30.94 11.86
N GLU A 137 -55.50 30.09 10.83
CA GLU A 137 -56.21 30.39 9.59
C GLU A 137 -57.73 30.37 9.82
N GLN A 138 -58.24 29.47 10.66
CA GLN A 138 -59.65 29.48 11.06
C GLN A 138 -60.03 30.77 11.82
N LEU A 139 -59.20 31.21 12.78
CA LEU A 139 -59.41 32.48 13.48
C LEU A 139 -59.36 33.68 12.53
N ARG A 140 -58.50 33.63 11.50
CA ARG A 140 -58.41 34.67 10.47
C ARG A 140 -59.69 34.72 9.64
N GLN A 141 -60.24 33.58 9.26
CA GLN A 141 -61.52 33.50 8.52
C GLN A 141 -62.69 34.02 9.38
N ASP A 142 -62.77 33.62 10.65
CA ASP A 142 -63.77 34.12 11.61
C ASP A 142 -63.70 35.65 11.76
N LEU A 143 -62.48 36.20 11.83
CA LEU A 143 -62.26 37.65 11.90
C LEU A 143 -62.76 38.36 10.64
N LEU A 144 -62.45 37.82 9.44
CA LEU A 144 -62.91 38.38 8.16
C LEU A 144 -64.44 38.34 8.04
N LEU A 145 -65.07 37.22 8.44
CA LEU A 145 -66.53 37.09 8.48
C LEU A 145 -67.15 38.12 9.43
N THR A 146 -66.62 38.25 10.64
CA THR A 146 -67.08 39.24 11.63
C THR A 146 -66.92 40.67 11.11
N GLN A 147 -65.77 40.99 10.49
CA GLN A 147 -65.53 42.29 9.89
C GLN A 147 -66.54 42.58 8.77
N SER A 148 -66.81 41.61 7.90
CA SER A 148 -67.78 41.76 6.81
C SER A 148 -69.21 42.00 7.32
N PHE A 149 -69.62 41.25 8.36
CA PHE A 149 -70.92 41.41 9.02
C PHE A 149 -71.07 42.80 9.65
N LEU A 150 -70.06 43.27 10.38
CA LEU A 150 -70.06 44.61 10.99
C LEU A 150 -70.12 45.72 9.93
N ILE A 151 -69.37 45.58 8.83
CA ILE A 151 -69.44 46.51 7.70
C ILE A 151 -70.87 46.55 7.12
N GLN A 152 -71.53 45.39 7.00
CA GLN A 152 -72.89 45.29 6.48
C GLN A 152 -73.93 45.92 7.42
N GLN A 153 -73.86 45.66 8.73
CA GLN A 153 -74.70 46.34 9.72
C GLN A 153 -74.51 47.86 9.70
N CYS A 154 -73.25 48.31 9.63
CA CYS A 154 -72.91 49.73 9.50
C CYS A 154 -73.61 50.39 8.30
N LYS A 155 -73.59 49.72 7.14
CA LYS A 155 -74.24 50.20 5.90
C LYS A 155 -75.76 50.30 6.06
N GLN A 156 -76.39 49.36 6.77
CA GLN A 156 -77.84 49.35 6.98
C GLN A 156 -78.28 50.46 7.95
N ASN A 157 -77.51 50.70 9.01
CA ASN A 157 -77.89 51.64 10.07
C ASN A 157 -77.56 53.11 9.77
N PHE A 158 -76.65 53.38 8.82
CA PHE A 158 -76.21 54.75 8.50
C PHE A 158 -76.12 54.98 6.98
N PRO A 159 -77.22 55.40 6.31
CA PRO A 159 -77.25 55.60 4.86
C PRO A 159 -76.49 56.86 4.38
N SER A 160 -76.07 57.75 5.27
CA SER A 160 -75.40 59.00 4.90
C SER A 160 -73.89 58.84 4.69
N SER A 161 -73.29 59.72 3.88
CA SER A 161 -71.91 59.68 3.37
C SER A 161 -70.78 59.70 4.42
N ASN A 162 -71.08 59.64 5.72
CA ASN A 162 -70.12 59.69 6.82
C ASN A 162 -69.83 58.33 7.51
N TYR A 163 -70.32 57.21 6.97
CA TYR A 163 -70.20 55.89 7.62
C TYR A 163 -68.76 55.40 7.83
N LYS A 164 -67.82 55.72 6.92
CA LYS A 164 -66.41 55.27 7.00
C LYS A 164 -65.71 55.72 8.29
N LYS A 165 -66.01 56.92 8.80
CA LYS A 165 -65.38 57.46 10.02
C LYS A 165 -65.97 56.84 11.30
N ARG A 166 -67.24 56.43 11.28
CA ARG A 166 -67.92 55.84 12.45
C ARG A 166 -67.70 54.33 12.59
N CYS A 167 -67.54 53.59 11.50
CA CYS A 167 -67.28 52.13 11.58
C CYS A 167 -65.90 51.80 12.17
N CYS A 168 -64.89 52.64 11.98
CA CYS A 168 -63.56 52.42 12.60
C CYS A 168 -63.62 52.42 14.14
N ASN A 169 -64.47 53.25 14.76
CA ASN A 169 -64.56 53.32 16.22
C ASN A 169 -65.35 52.16 16.84
N LEU A 170 -66.30 51.56 16.11
CA LEU A 170 -67.07 50.40 16.59
C LEU A 170 -66.29 49.08 16.54
N LEU A 171 -65.48 48.89 15.49
CA LEU A 171 -64.64 47.69 15.30
C LEU A 171 -63.57 47.53 16.40
N ILE A 172 -63.07 48.64 16.97
CA ILE A 172 -61.99 48.62 17.97
C ILE A 172 -62.53 48.30 19.38
N CYS A 173 -63.77 48.68 19.71
CA CYS A 173 -64.23 48.69 21.10
C CYS A 173 -65.03 47.45 21.56
N GLN A 174 -65.63 46.64 20.68
CA GLN A 174 -66.54 45.56 21.11
C GLN A 174 -66.02 44.12 20.96
N HIS A 175 -65.08 43.83 20.04
CA HIS A 175 -64.67 42.44 19.74
C HIS A 175 -63.19 42.11 19.99
N LEU A 176 -62.32 43.10 20.26
CA LEU A 176 -60.93 42.87 20.66
C LEU A 176 -60.76 41.98 21.91
N PRO A 177 -61.60 42.09 22.97
CA PRO A 177 -61.37 41.34 24.22
C PRO A 177 -61.52 39.81 24.06
N ALA A 178 -62.55 39.35 23.32
CA ALA A 178 -62.84 37.93 23.15
C ALA A 178 -61.75 37.21 22.32
N ASN A 179 -61.31 37.84 21.22
CA ASN A 179 -60.22 37.32 20.40
C ASN A 179 -58.88 37.34 21.14
N ARG A 180 -58.63 38.36 21.96
CA ARG A 180 -57.43 38.43 22.82
C ARG A 180 -57.43 37.33 23.88
N GLN A 181 -58.57 37.01 24.49
CA GLN A 181 -58.67 35.92 25.47
C GLN A 181 -58.43 34.54 24.84
N ARG A 182 -58.97 34.28 23.64
CA ARG A 182 -58.68 33.04 22.89
C ARG A 182 -57.17 32.92 22.59
N LEU A 183 -56.55 33.98 22.09
CA LEU A 183 -55.12 34.00 21.74
C LEU A 183 -54.21 33.81 22.97
N LEU A 184 -54.55 34.42 24.11
CA LEU A 184 -53.83 34.24 25.37
C LEU A 184 -53.98 32.82 25.93
N SER A 185 -55.16 32.21 25.81
CA SER A 185 -55.36 30.80 26.20
C SER A 185 -54.50 29.85 25.35
N HIS A 186 -54.33 30.16 24.06
CA HIS A 186 -53.48 29.39 23.16
C HIS A 186 -52.00 29.53 23.48
N LEU A 187 -51.54 30.77 23.69
CA LEU A 187 -50.16 31.03 24.12
C LEU A 187 -49.84 30.28 25.42
N SER A 188 -50.78 30.22 26.36
CA SER A 188 -50.63 29.43 27.59
C SER A 188 -50.52 27.93 27.34
N LYS A 189 -51.32 27.36 26.42
CA LYS A 189 -51.23 25.94 26.03
C LYS A 189 -49.91 25.62 25.33
N CYS A 190 -49.46 26.47 24.41
CA CYS A 190 -48.15 26.33 23.75
C CYS A 190 -47.00 26.41 24.75
N GLN A 191 -47.07 27.33 25.72
CA GLN A 191 -46.05 27.50 26.74
C GLN A 191 -46.01 26.33 27.74
N ALA A 192 -47.17 25.73 28.05
CA ALA A 192 -47.24 24.49 28.83
C ALA A 192 -46.64 23.29 28.09
N PHE A 193 -46.83 23.21 26.76
CA PHE A 193 -46.25 22.15 25.93
C PHE A 193 -44.74 22.27 25.74
N LEU A 194 -44.19 23.49 25.68
CA LEU A 194 -42.74 23.72 25.55
C LEU A 194 -41.98 23.55 26.88
N LYS A 195 -42.69 23.52 28.01
CA LYS A 195 -42.10 23.46 29.36
C LYS A 195 -41.24 22.21 29.64
N PRO A 196 -41.57 21.00 29.15
CA PRO A 196 -40.72 19.81 29.29
C PRO A 196 -39.43 19.89 28.48
N TYR A 197 -39.41 20.65 27.38
CA TYR A 197 -38.26 20.77 26.47
C TYR A 197 -37.29 21.89 26.87
N ALA A 198 -37.74 22.83 27.72
CA ALA A 198 -36.91 23.93 28.21
C ALA A 198 -35.84 23.49 29.24
N ILE A 199 -35.94 22.26 29.76
CA ILE A 199 -35.05 21.71 30.79
C ILE A 199 -34.78 20.23 30.47
N ILE A 200 -33.98 19.96 29.44
CA ILE A 200 -33.26 18.69 29.35
C ILE A 200 -31.80 18.99 29.73
N PRO A 201 -31.37 18.71 30.97
CA PRO A 201 -29.95 18.67 31.28
C PRO A 201 -29.36 17.52 30.47
N HIS A 202 -28.42 17.85 29.60
CA HIS A 202 -27.61 16.89 28.87
C HIS A 202 -27.07 15.83 29.85
N PRO A 203 -27.38 14.53 29.70
CA PRO A 203 -26.86 13.52 30.62
C PRO A 203 -25.37 13.34 30.33
N GLN A 204 -24.57 13.56 31.36
CA GLN A 204 -23.26 12.95 31.60
C GLN A 204 -22.24 12.99 30.45
N ALA A 205 -21.59 14.14 30.29
CA ALA A 205 -20.17 14.17 29.94
C ALA A 205 -19.39 13.59 31.13
N GLN A 206 -19.05 12.30 31.08
CA GLN A 206 -18.08 11.73 32.01
C GLN A 206 -16.69 12.30 31.72
N ARG A 207 -16.09 12.81 32.80
CA ARG A 207 -14.74 13.35 32.95
C ARG A 207 -13.69 12.69 32.06
N LEU A 208 -13.07 13.49 31.20
CA LEU A 208 -11.64 13.44 30.93
C LEU A 208 -11.09 14.83 31.29
N ASP A 209 -10.39 14.90 32.41
CA ASP A 209 -9.71 16.09 32.89
C ASP A 209 -8.51 16.42 31.98
N VAL A 210 -8.14 17.71 32.01
CA VAL A 210 -6.98 18.37 31.40
C VAL A 210 -7.22 19.00 30.01
N LEU A 211 -7.69 20.26 30.01
CA LEU A 211 -7.14 21.43 29.27
C LEU A 211 -7.95 22.71 29.65
N PRO A 212 -7.34 23.92 29.62
CA PRO A 212 -7.94 25.12 30.22
C PRO A 212 -9.02 25.74 29.34
N ARG A 213 -10.11 26.17 29.98
CA ARG A 213 -11.23 26.90 29.39
C ARG A 213 -10.76 28.20 28.72
N GLN A 214 -11.00 28.32 27.41
CA GLN A 214 -11.17 29.61 26.73
C GLN A 214 -12.67 29.84 26.49
N ASP A 215 -13.14 31.03 26.84
CA ASP A 215 -14.54 31.43 26.86
C ASP A 215 -15.17 31.46 25.45
N PHE A 216 -16.20 30.63 25.24
CA PHE A 216 -16.97 30.53 23.99
C PHE A 216 -18.19 31.47 23.91
N ASN A 217 -18.36 32.41 24.85
CA ASN A 217 -19.59 33.20 24.98
C ASN A 217 -19.65 34.51 24.18
N THR A 218 -18.67 34.80 23.31
CA THR A 218 -18.64 36.05 22.50
C THR A 218 -19.04 35.88 21.03
N SER A 219 -19.23 34.66 20.53
CA SER A 219 -19.43 34.42 19.08
C SER A 219 -20.88 34.65 18.59
N LEU A 220 -21.89 34.38 19.42
CA LEU A 220 -23.29 34.50 18.98
C LEU A 220 -23.79 35.96 18.93
N ALA A 221 -23.20 36.84 19.75
CA ALA A 221 -23.52 38.27 19.75
C ALA A 221 -22.93 39.02 18.53
N CYS A 222 -21.81 38.52 17.96
CA CYS A 222 -21.21 39.11 16.76
C CYS A 222 -22.00 38.79 15.49
N TYR A 223 -22.63 37.61 15.40
CA TYR A 223 -23.41 37.21 14.23
C TYR A 223 -24.71 38.03 14.03
N ILE A 224 -25.32 38.49 15.12
CA ILE A 224 -26.57 39.27 15.07
C ILE A 224 -26.29 40.76 14.77
N HIS A 225 -25.08 41.25 15.04
CA HIS A 225 -24.70 42.63 14.74
C HIS A 225 -24.29 42.84 13.27
N PHE A 226 -23.83 41.79 12.59
CA PHE A 226 -23.39 41.86 11.18
C PHE A 226 -24.55 42.03 10.19
N PHE A 227 -25.74 41.48 10.50
CA PHE A 227 -26.92 41.65 9.65
C PHE A 227 -27.69 42.97 9.85
N ARG A 228 -27.32 43.77 10.86
CA ARG A 228 -28.04 45.01 11.20
C ARG A 228 -27.45 46.30 10.62
N GLN A 229 -26.30 46.25 9.94
CA GLN A 229 -25.63 47.45 9.39
C GLN A 229 -25.62 47.54 7.85
N ALA A 230 -26.31 46.66 7.12
CA ALA A 230 -26.35 46.70 5.65
C ALA A 230 -27.44 47.66 5.08
N THR A 231 -27.53 48.89 5.59
CA THR A 231 -28.44 49.94 5.04
C THR A 231 -27.72 51.24 4.73
N THR A 232 -26.56 51.18 4.09
CA THR A 232 -25.98 52.33 3.35
C THR A 232 -25.48 51.87 1.97
N PRO A 233 -25.76 52.63 0.90
CA PRO A 233 -25.36 52.26 -0.45
C PRO A 233 -23.86 52.53 -0.67
N PRO A 234 -23.09 51.61 -1.31
CA PRO A 234 -21.67 51.81 -1.56
C PRO A 234 -21.44 52.77 -2.74
N ARG A 235 -20.56 53.76 -2.52
CA ARG A 235 -19.98 54.63 -3.55
C ARG A 235 -18.80 53.92 -4.21
N SER A 236 -19.07 53.12 -5.25
CA SER A 236 -18.18 52.67 -6.34
C SER A 236 -18.53 51.22 -6.73
N PRO A 237 -19.09 50.97 -7.92
CA PRO A 237 -19.61 49.65 -8.32
C PRO A 237 -18.55 48.63 -8.81
N GLY A 238 -17.26 48.99 -8.85
CA GLY A 238 -16.25 48.23 -9.61
C GLY A 238 -15.69 46.98 -8.92
N ASP A 239 -15.26 47.09 -7.65
CA ASP A 239 -14.38 46.07 -7.05
C ASP A 239 -15.10 45.01 -6.19
N LEU A 240 -16.27 45.33 -5.63
CA LEU A 240 -17.00 44.37 -4.80
C LEU A 240 -17.67 43.27 -5.64
N ASN A 241 -18.13 43.63 -6.85
CA ASN A 241 -18.82 42.68 -7.72
C ASN A 241 -17.85 41.65 -8.31
N ALA A 242 -16.61 42.06 -8.64
CA ALA A 242 -15.58 41.14 -9.11
C ALA A 242 -15.17 40.11 -8.03
N LYS A 243 -15.04 40.53 -6.76
CA LYS A 243 -14.75 39.60 -5.65
C LYS A 243 -15.92 38.67 -5.35
N LEU A 244 -17.16 39.16 -5.36
CA LEU A 244 -18.34 38.33 -5.11
C LEU A 244 -18.58 37.32 -6.25
N ILE A 245 -18.39 37.74 -7.50
CA ILE A 245 -18.45 36.87 -8.67
C ILE A 245 -17.31 35.86 -8.64
N ALA A 246 -16.08 36.26 -8.32
CA ALA A 246 -14.96 35.33 -8.18
C ALA A 246 -15.23 34.30 -7.07
N GLN A 247 -15.79 34.71 -5.93
CA GLN A 247 -16.10 33.84 -4.80
C GLN A 247 -17.26 32.88 -5.09
N GLN A 248 -18.30 33.33 -5.80
CA GLN A 248 -19.39 32.47 -6.28
C GLN A 248 -18.95 31.50 -7.38
N VAL A 249 -18.07 31.94 -8.28
CA VAL A 249 -17.48 31.08 -9.33
C VAL A 249 -16.53 30.05 -8.70
N TYR A 250 -15.73 30.44 -7.69
CA TYR A 250 -14.90 29.50 -6.94
C TYR A 250 -15.74 28.49 -6.15
N SER A 251 -16.83 28.92 -5.50
CA SER A 251 -17.71 28.01 -4.74
C SER A 251 -18.48 27.03 -5.62
N LEU A 252 -18.68 27.33 -6.91
CA LEU A 252 -19.36 26.45 -7.86
C LEU A 252 -18.38 25.53 -8.63
N LEU A 253 -17.14 25.95 -8.87
CA LEU A 253 -16.14 25.16 -9.61
C LEU A 253 -15.41 24.13 -8.74
N VAL A 254 -15.14 24.44 -7.48
CA VAL A 254 -14.42 23.53 -6.57
C VAL A 254 -15.18 22.22 -6.33
N PRO A 255 -16.51 22.21 -6.06
CA PRO A 255 -17.24 20.96 -5.87
C PRO A 255 -17.23 20.06 -7.10
N LYS A 256 -17.31 20.62 -8.31
CA LYS A 256 -17.33 19.86 -9.56
C LYS A 256 -16.00 19.15 -9.81
N LYS A 257 -14.87 19.86 -9.65
CA LYS A 257 -13.54 19.29 -9.87
C LYS A 257 -13.16 18.26 -8.80
N VAL A 258 -13.56 18.50 -7.55
CA VAL A 258 -13.40 17.51 -6.46
C VAL A 258 -14.24 16.26 -6.73
N GLN A 259 -15.44 16.41 -7.30
CA GLN A 259 -16.29 15.28 -7.64
C GLN A 259 -15.75 14.48 -8.84
N GLU A 260 -15.22 15.15 -9.87
CA GLU A 260 -14.52 14.51 -11.00
C GLU A 260 -13.31 13.69 -10.52
N LEU A 261 -12.46 14.26 -9.65
CA LEU A 261 -11.31 13.55 -9.06
C LEU A 261 -11.73 12.37 -8.18
N LYS A 262 -12.83 12.49 -7.42
CA LYS A 262 -13.37 11.37 -6.63
C LYS A 262 -13.82 10.22 -7.52
N CYS A 263 -14.50 10.52 -8.63
CA CYS A 263 -14.90 9.51 -9.60
C CYS A 263 -13.69 8.84 -10.26
N GLU A 264 -12.65 9.60 -10.59
CA GLU A 264 -11.39 9.06 -11.15
C GLU A 264 -10.69 8.12 -10.15
N ILE A 265 -10.55 8.54 -8.89
CA ILE A 265 -9.96 7.70 -7.83
C ILE A 265 -10.77 6.42 -7.57
N GLU A 266 -12.10 6.52 -7.60
CA GLU A 266 -12.98 5.35 -7.44
C GLU A 266 -12.86 4.38 -8.62
N MET A 267 -12.79 4.89 -9.84
CA MET A 267 -12.56 4.10 -11.05
C MET A 267 -11.19 3.39 -11.01
N ASP A 268 -10.13 4.09 -10.58
CA ASP A 268 -8.80 3.50 -10.42
C ASP A 268 -8.79 2.41 -9.36
N ARG A 269 -9.48 2.64 -8.23
CA ARG A 269 -9.58 1.63 -7.17
C ARG A 269 -10.33 0.39 -7.63
N GLU A 270 -11.43 0.56 -8.36
CA GLU A 270 -12.18 -0.56 -8.92
C GLU A 270 -11.35 -1.31 -9.98
N GLY A 271 -10.62 -0.57 -10.84
CA GLY A 271 -9.69 -1.15 -11.80
C GLY A 271 -8.62 -2.01 -11.12
N ASN A 272 -8.04 -1.53 -10.03
CA ASN A 272 -7.03 -2.29 -9.26
C ASN A 272 -7.61 -3.58 -8.65
N LEU A 273 -8.82 -3.54 -8.09
CA LEU A 273 -9.49 -4.75 -7.57
C LEU A 273 -9.78 -5.75 -8.68
N ASN A 274 -10.22 -5.28 -9.85
CA ASN A 274 -10.44 -6.16 -11.00
C ASN A 274 -9.14 -6.81 -11.51
N LEU A 275 -8.02 -6.08 -11.49
CA LEU A 275 -6.72 -6.66 -11.83
C LEU A 275 -6.27 -7.71 -10.80
N GLU A 276 -6.56 -7.50 -9.51
CA GLU A 276 -6.29 -8.48 -8.46
C GLU A 276 -7.07 -9.79 -8.69
N HIS A 277 -8.33 -9.70 -9.14
CA HIS A 277 -9.11 -10.87 -9.54
C HIS A 277 -8.50 -11.62 -10.73
N VAL A 278 -7.98 -10.91 -11.73
CA VAL A 278 -7.26 -11.54 -12.85
C VAL A 278 -5.97 -12.20 -12.35
N HIS A 279 -5.25 -11.60 -11.42
CA HIS A 279 -4.08 -12.22 -10.79
C HIS A 279 -4.44 -13.49 -10.02
N HIS A 280 -5.54 -13.47 -9.27
CA HIS A 280 -6.05 -14.64 -8.56
C HIS A 280 -6.38 -15.78 -9.52
N LEU A 281 -7.08 -15.50 -10.63
CA LEU A 281 -7.37 -16.47 -11.67
C LEU A 281 -6.09 -17.11 -12.23
N PHE A 282 -5.08 -16.31 -12.57
CA PHE A 282 -3.82 -16.84 -13.11
C PHE A 282 -3.10 -17.73 -12.10
N LYS A 283 -3.12 -17.34 -10.82
CA LYS A 283 -2.54 -18.13 -9.74
C LYS A 283 -3.24 -19.47 -9.56
N GLU A 284 -4.57 -19.49 -9.63
CA GLU A 284 -5.35 -20.72 -9.46
C GLU A 284 -5.21 -21.66 -10.67
N VAL A 285 -5.29 -21.11 -11.89
CA VAL A 285 -5.26 -21.92 -13.12
C VAL A 285 -3.87 -22.46 -13.42
N PHE A 286 -2.84 -21.62 -13.32
CA PHE A 286 -1.49 -22.00 -13.72
C PHE A 286 -0.60 -22.40 -12.53
N GLN A 287 -1.11 -22.30 -11.29
CA GLN A 287 -0.35 -22.55 -10.05
C GLN A 287 0.91 -21.67 -9.94
N ILE A 288 0.85 -20.47 -10.51
CA ILE A 288 1.96 -19.52 -10.62
C ILE A 288 1.70 -18.29 -9.75
N SER A 289 2.67 -17.93 -8.91
CA SER A 289 2.52 -16.83 -7.96
C SER A 289 2.95 -15.48 -8.52
N LYS A 290 3.93 -15.49 -9.42
CA LYS A 290 4.56 -14.31 -10.01
C LYS A 290 4.69 -14.48 -11.51
N ASP A 291 4.69 -13.37 -12.25
CA ASP A 291 4.77 -13.41 -13.71
C ASP A 291 6.10 -14.02 -14.19
N GLU A 292 7.16 -13.93 -13.39
CA GLU A 292 8.45 -14.58 -13.65
C GLU A 292 8.41 -16.12 -13.54
N ASP A 293 7.44 -16.72 -12.83
CA ASP A 293 7.36 -18.18 -12.73
C ASP A 293 6.92 -18.81 -14.08
N PHE A 294 6.30 -18.02 -14.97
CA PHE A 294 6.00 -18.45 -16.35
C PHE A 294 7.25 -18.73 -17.19
N LEU A 295 8.44 -18.32 -16.73
CA LEU A 295 9.70 -18.71 -17.37
C LEU A 295 9.95 -20.22 -17.27
N LEU A 296 9.34 -20.89 -16.29
CA LEU A 296 9.41 -22.34 -16.11
C LEU A 296 8.22 -23.08 -16.73
N ALA A 297 7.21 -22.35 -17.23
CA ALA A 297 6.03 -22.95 -17.82
C ALA A 297 6.36 -23.60 -19.17
N THR A 298 5.79 -24.77 -19.41
CA THR A 298 5.98 -25.50 -20.67
C THR A 298 5.02 -24.95 -21.73
N ASN A 299 5.56 -24.52 -22.87
CA ASN A 299 4.73 -24.12 -24.01
C ASN A 299 3.95 -25.34 -24.58
N PRO A 300 2.83 -25.13 -25.27
CA PRO A 300 2.18 -26.17 -26.06
C PRO A 300 3.15 -26.83 -27.06
N SER A 301 2.92 -28.11 -27.37
CA SER A 301 3.74 -28.78 -28.39
C SER A 301 3.52 -28.12 -29.75
N PRO A 302 4.56 -27.97 -30.60
CA PRO A 302 4.39 -27.50 -31.98
C PRO A 302 3.40 -28.35 -32.78
N GLU A 303 3.27 -29.64 -32.46
CA GLU A 303 2.31 -30.56 -33.08
C GLU A 303 0.86 -30.22 -32.70
N ASP A 304 0.63 -29.90 -31.43
CA ASP A 304 -0.70 -29.48 -30.93
C ASP A 304 -1.10 -28.16 -31.60
N LEU A 305 -0.21 -27.17 -31.60
CA LEU A 305 -0.45 -25.87 -32.25
C LEU A 305 -0.74 -26.02 -33.74
N LYS A 306 0.02 -26.85 -34.44
CA LYS A 306 -0.19 -27.11 -35.87
C LYS A 306 -1.50 -27.84 -36.12
N SER A 307 -1.78 -28.90 -35.36
CA SER A 307 -3.02 -29.67 -35.49
C SER A 307 -4.26 -28.80 -35.25
N PHE A 308 -4.21 -27.95 -34.22
CA PHE A 308 -5.27 -27.01 -33.91
C PHE A 308 -5.46 -25.97 -35.02
N THR A 309 -4.38 -25.38 -35.52
CA THR A 309 -4.46 -24.36 -36.59
C THR A 309 -4.95 -24.94 -37.91
N GLU A 310 -4.53 -26.16 -38.28
CA GLU A 310 -4.89 -26.78 -39.56
C GLU A 310 -6.28 -27.43 -39.56
N THR A 311 -6.66 -28.05 -38.44
CA THR A 311 -7.87 -28.90 -38.37
C THR A 311 -8.91 -28.43 -37.37
N GLY A 312 -8.57 -27.49 -36.48
CA GLY A 312 -9.41 -27.12 -35.33
C GLY A 312 -9.54 -28.23 -34.27
N LEU A 313 -8.84 -29.35 -34.43
CA LEU A 313 -8.84 -30.48 -33.49
C LEU A 313 -7.75 -30.28 -32.43
N ASN A 314 -7.95 -30.86 -31.25
CA ASN A 314 -7.01 -30.79 -30.11
C ASN A 314 -6.69 -29.37 -29.64
N GLY A 315 -7.74 -28.59 -29.34
CA GLY A 315 -7.59 -27.29 -28.71
C GLY A 315 -6.97 -27.37 -27.29
N PRO A 316 -6.74 -26.20 -26.66
CA PRO A 316 -6.22 -26.14 -25.30
C PRO A 316 -7.00 -27.02 -24.33
N ASP A 317 -6.29 -27.78 -23.48
CA ASP A 317 -6.91 -28.60 -22.44
C ASP A 317 -7.42 -27.68 -21.31
N PRO A 318 -8.72 -27.68 -20.97
CA PRO A 318 -9.26 -26.90 -19.86
C PRO A 318 -8.63 -27.22 -18.49
N PHE A 319 -8.02 -28.39 -18.32
CA PHE A 319 -7.40 -28.83 -17.07
C PHE A 319 -5.88 -28.63 -17.02
N ASP A 320 -5.24 -28.43 -18.16
CA ASP A 320 -3.80 -28.13 -18.30
C ASP A 320 -3.60 -27.01 -19.34
N LEU A 321 -4.12 -25.82 -19.00
CA LEU A 321 -4.04 -24.68 -19.89
C LEU A 321 -2.58 -24.24 -20.06
N ARG A 322 -2.16 -24.08 -21.33
CA ARG A 322 -0.81 -23.63 -21.68
C ARG A 322 -0.88 -22.45 -22.64
N TRP A 323 -0.10 -21.43 -22.35
CA TRP A 323 0.06 -20.26 -23.21
C TRP A 323 1.06 -20.53 -24.33
N ASP A 324 0.76 -20.05 -25.53
CA ASP A 324 1.77 -19.96 -26.57
C ASP A 324 2.40 -18.56 -26.58
N PHE A 325 3.52 -18.40 -25.88
CA PHE A 325 4.24 -17.14 -25.82
C PHE A 325 5.02 -16.81 -27.12
N ASN A 326 5.05 -17.69 -28.12
CA ASN A 326 5.68 -17.40 -29.40
C ASN A 326 4.76 -16.68 -30.38
N HIS A 327 3.45 -16.68 -30.13
CA HIS A 327 2.44 -16.02 -30.95
C HIS A 327 1.73 -14.90 -30.17
N PRO A 328 1.14 -13.90 -30.86
CA PRO A 328 0.41 -12.83 -30.19
C PRO A 328 -0.85 -13.37 -29.50
N ALA A 329 -1.44 -12.54 -28.63
CA ALA A 329 -2.70 -12.85 -27.96
C ALA A 329 -3.85 -13.14 -28.94
N SER A 330 -3.79 -12.57 -30.16
CA SER A 330 -4.77 -12.75 -31.24
C SER A 330 -4.62 -14.05 -32.02
N SER A 331 -3.64 -14.92 -31.69
CA SER A 331 -3.56 -16.25 -32.30
C SER A 331 -4.75 -17.11 -31.88
N ASP A 332 -5.19 -18.01 -32.75
CA ASP A 332 -6.37 -18.84 -32.51
C ASP A 332 -6.25 -19.63 -31.20
N TRP A 333 -5.07 -20.19 -30.93
CA TRP A 333 -4.79 -20.90 -29.67
C TRP A 333 -4.97 -19.99 -28.46
N ASN A 334 -4.30 -18.84 -28.43
CA ASN A 334 -4.36 -17.92 -27.29
C ASN A 334 -5.76 -17.30 -27.11
N GLN A 335 -6.51 -17.05 -28.19
CA GLN A 335 -7.89 -16.59 -28.11
C GLN A 335 -8.81 -17.61 -27.42
N VAL A 336 -8.63 -18.91 -27.70
CA VAL A 336 -9.38 -19.96 -27.00
C VAL A 336 -9.00 -20.02 -25.51
N VAL A 337 -7.72 -19.94 -25.17
CA VAL A 337 -7.27 -19.89 -23.77
C VAL A 337 -7.86 -18.66 -23.05
N ILE A 338 -7.84 -17.48 -23.67
CA ILE A 338 -8.45 -16.25 -23.11
C ILE A 338 -9.95 -16.45 -22.88
N GLY A 339 -10.66 -17.04 -23.84
CA GLY A 339 -12.08 -17.35 -23.71
C GLY A 339 -12.36 -18.29 -22.53
N MET A 340 -11.59 -19.37 -22.40
CA MET A 340 -11.70 -20.33 -21.29
C MET A 340 -11.44 -19.66 -19.93
N LEU A 341 -10.40 -18.82 -19.85
CA LEU A 341 -10.09 -18.05 -18.65
C LEU A 341 -11.20 -17.05 -18.30
N ALA A 342 -11.78 -16.36 -19.28
CA ALA A 342 -12.88 -15.44 -19.05
C ALA A 342 -14.15 -16.16 -18.55
N CYS A 343 -14.44 -17.35 -19.08
CA CYS A 343 -15.50 -18.21 -18.56
C CYS A 343 -15.23 -18.67 -17.12
N LYS A 344 -14.00 -19.11 -16.82
CA LYS A 344 -13.63 -19.54 -15.47
C LYS A 344 -13.68 -18.39 -14.46
N LEU A 345 -13.23 -17.19 -14.85
CA LEU A 345 -13.33 -15.98 -14.04
C LEU A 345 -14.79 -15.64 -13.70
N ALA A 346 -15.72 -15.83 -14.65
CA ALA A 346 -17.14 -15.63 -14.40
C ALA A 346 -17.66 -16.63 -13.35
N GLY A 347 -17.24 -17.89 -13.41
CA GLY A 347 -17.57 -18.91 -12.40
C GLY A 347 -17.04 -18.57 -11.01
N LEU A 348 -15.74 -18.24 -10.89
CA LEU A 348 -15.12 -17.84 -9.61
C LEU A 348 -15.82 -16.64 -8.99
N ARG A 349 -16.25 -15.69 -9.82
CA ARG A 349 -16.98 -14.51 -9.37
C ARG A 349 -18.34 -14.85 -8.75
N GLU A 350 -19.04 -15.83 -9.31
CA GLU A 350 -20.32 -16.31 -8.77
C GLU A 350 -20.10 -17.12 -7.48
N GLU A 351 -19.05 -17.95 -7.43
CA GLU A 351 -18.72 -18.80 -6.29
C GLU A 351 -18.21 -18.01 -5.07
N GLU A 352 -17.28 -17.07 -5.28
CA GLU A 352 -16.64 -16.30 -4.21
C GLU A 352 -17.38 -15.00 -3.84
N GLN A 353 -18.51 -14.72 -4.47
CA GLN A 353 -19.35 -13.55 -4.22
C GLN A 353 -18.56 -12.22 -4.24
N TRP A 354 -17.73 -12.02 -5.27
CA TRP A 354 -16.91 -10.81 -5.36
C TRP A 354 -17.77 -9.54 -5.33
N THR A 355 -17.35 -8.58 -4.50
CA THR A 355 -18.09 -7.34 -4.22
C THR A 355 -17.95 -6.26 -5.30
N THR A 356 -17.19 -6.54 -6.36
CA THR A 356 -16.96 -5.63 -7.48
C THR A 356 -18.18 -5.53 -8.40
N VAL A 357 -18.40 -4.34 -8.98
CA VAL A 357 -19.52 -4.10 -9.90
C VAL A 357 -19.37 -5.03 -11.10
N PRO A 358 -20.45 -5.66 -11.58
CA PRO A 358 -20.39 -6.50 -12.77
C PRO A 358 -19.76 -5.77 -13.95
N LYS A 359 -18.64 -6.30 -14.46
CA LYS A 359 -18.03 -5.88 -15.72
C LYS A 359 -18.48 -6.78 -16.85
N SER A 360 -18.49 -6.25 -18.07
CA SER A 360 -18.86 -7.00 -19.26
C SER A 360 -17.85 -8.10 -19.54
N HIS A 361 -18.28 -9.16 -20.24
CA HIS A 361 -17.37 -10.22 -20.68
C HIS A 361 -16.19 -9.67 -21.50
N ALA A 362 -16.46 -8.70 -22.38
CA ALA A 362 -15.44 -8.03 -23.18
C ALA A 362 -14.37 -7.32 -22.34
N TYR A 363 -14.76 -6.72 -21.20
CA TYR A 363 -13.79 -6.12 -20.27
C TYR A 363 -12.83 -7.16 -19.69
N TRP A 364 -13.34 -8.33 -19.29
CA TRP A 364 -12.50 -9.39 -18.73
C TRP A 364 -11.58 -10.03 -19.77
N VAL A 365 -12.08 -10.25 -20.99
CA VAL A 365 -11.26 -10.69 -22.12
C VAL A 365 -10.11 -9.72 -22.36
N GLU A 366 -10.37 -8.41 -22.34
CA GLU A 366 -9.34 -7.38 -22.48
C GLU A 366 -8.35 -7.38 -21.30
N ALA A 367 -8.82 -7.46 -20.06
CA ALA A 367 -7.95 -7.49 -18.88
C ALA A 367 -7.04 -8.74 -18.85
N ILE A 368 -7.57 -9.92 -19.22
CA ILE A 368 -6.78 -11.15 -19.37
C ILE A 368 -5.76 -11.01 -20.51
N THR A 369 -6.17 -10.41 -21.63
CA THR A 369 -5.29 -10.14 -22.78
C THR A 369 -4.13 -9.21 -22.39
N GLN A 370 -4.41 -8.14 -21.64
CA GLN A 370 -3.39 -7.24 -21.13
C GLN A 370 -2.41 -7.97 -20.20
N LYS A 371 -2.92 -8.84 -19.31
CA LYS A 371 -2.08 -9.67 -18.45
C LYS A 371 -1.20 -10.63 -19.24
N PHE A 372 -1.75 -11.30 -20.25
CA PHE A 372 -0.98 -12.15 -21.16
C PHE A 372 0.14 -11.36 -21.86
N ASN A 373 -0.16 -10.20 -22.43
CA ASN A 373 0.84 -9.36 -23.12
C ASN A 373 1.98 -8.92 -22.18
N HIS A 374 1.65 -8.65 -20.91
CA HIS A 374 2.64 -8.36 -19.89
C HIS A 374 3.57 -9.57 -19.65
N ILE A 375 3.00 -10.75 -19.41
CA ILE A 375 3.77 -12.00 -19.20
C ILE A 375 4.60 -12.33 -20.44
N GLN A 376 4.03 -12.20 -21.64
CA GLN A 376 4.75 -12.41 -22.90
C GLN A 376 5.96 -11.47 -23.03
N THR A 377 5.86 -10.23 -22.56
CA THR A 377 6.99 -9.29 -22.51
C THR A 377 8.08 -9.78 -21.55
N VAL A 378 7.71 -10.30 -20.38
CA VAL A 378 8.65 -10.90 -19.41
C VAL A 378 9.35 -12.12 -20.01
N VAL A 379 8.57 -13.06 -20.57
CA VAL A 379 9.10 -14.28 -21.23
C VAL A 379 10.00 -13.92 -22.41
N SER A 380 9.61 -12.96 -23.24
CA SER A 380 10.42 -12.52 -24.38
C SER A 380 11.73 -11.86 -23.96
N LYS A 381 11.74 -11.15 -22.82
CA LYS A 381 12.99 -10.63 -22.23
C LYS A 381 13.90 -11.74 -21.73
N ALA A 382 13.36 -12.86 -21.28
CA ALA A 382 14.15 -14.00 -20.82
C ALA A 382 14.64 -14.92 -21.96
N LYS A 383 14.15 -14.77 -23.18
CA LYS A 383 14.67 -15.54 -24.32
C LYS A 383 16.15 -15.18 -24.58
N PRO A 384 17.03 -16.17 -24.83
CA PRO A 384 18.40 -15.92 -25.25
C PRO A 384 18.45 -15.08 -26.53
N ARG A 385 19.30 -14.06 -26.57
CA ARG A 385 19.52 -13.24 -27.76
C ARG A 385 20.64 -13.82 -28.62
N VAL A 386 20.57 -13.56 -29.93
CA VAL A 386 21.68 -13.82 -30.85
C VAL A 386 22.61 -12.61 -30.80
N LEU A 387 23.88 -12.83 -30.46
CA LEU A 387 24.93 -11.81 -30.40
C LEU A 387 25.52 -11.56 -31.80
N ASP A 388 26.29 -10.47 -31.95
CA ASP A 388 26.88 -10.01 -33.22
C ASP A 388 27.81 -11.04 -33.91
N GLY A 389 28.13 -12.16 -33.25
CA GLY A 389 28.91 -13.28 -33.80
C GLY A 389 28.11 -14.53 -34.18
N HIS A 390 26.78 -14.42 -34.32
CA HIS A 390 25.86 -15.57 -34.47
C HIS A 390 25.86 -16.58 -33.30
N SER A 391 26.54 -16.26 -32.20
CA SER A 391 26.44 -17.02 -30.96
C SER A 391 25.17 -16.63 -30.21
N THR A 392 24.55 -17.61 -29.55
CA THR A 392 23.40 -17.37 -28.65
C THR A 392 23.93 -17.05 -27.25
N GLU A 393 23.29 -16.10 -26.56
CA GLU A 393 23.57 -15.82 -25.14
C GLU A 393 23.54 -17.13 -24.32
N THR A 394 24.53 -17.31 -23.44
CA THR A 394 24.52 -18.41 -22.48
C THR A 394 23.45 -18.18 -21.42
N HIS A 395 23.05 -19.24 -20.72
CA HIS A 395 22.07 -19.14 -19.63
C HIS A 395 22.50 -18.14 -18.54
N ASP A 396 23.79 -18.10 -18.19
CA ASP A 396 24.32 -17.15 -17.20
C ASP A 396 24.22 -15.70 -17.69
N GLN A 397 24.51 -15.45 -18.98
CA GLN A 397 24.36 -14.11 -19.58
C GLN A 397 22.89 -13.64 -19.60
N VAL A 398 21.96 -14.56 -19.86
CA VAL A 398 20.52 -14.27 -19.78
C VAL A 398 20.14 -13.92 -18.34
N ASN A 399 20.60 -14.68 -17.35
CA ASN A 399 20.33 -14.41 -15.94
C ASN A 399 20.89 -13.05 -15.49
N ASP A 400 22.14 -12.74 -15.81
CA ASP A 400 22.76 -11.44 -15.49
C ASP A 400 21.97 -10.29 -16.10
N ARG A 401 21.51 -10.45 -17.35
CA ARG A 401 20.67 -9.47 -18.05
C ARG A 401 19.31 -9.30 -17.37
N LEU A 402 18.68 -10.38 -16.92
CA LEU A 402 17.40 -10.34 -16.21
C LEU A 402 17.52 -9.69 -14.83
N VAL A 403 18.58 -10.03 -14.07
CA VAL A 403 18.87 -9.42 -12.76
C VAL A 403 19.07 -7.92 -12.92
N LYS A 404 19.92 -7.49 -13.87
CA LYS A 404 20.16 -6.07 -14.14
C LYS A 404 18.89 -5.34 -14.57
N ALA A 405 18.09 -5.94 -15.46
CA ALA A 405 16.82 -5.34 -15.89
C ALA A 405 15.82 -5.21 -14.73
N LYS A 406 15.79 -6.19 -13.81
CA LYS A 406 14.96 -6.14 -12.59
C LYS A 406 15.44 -5.05 -11.65
N GLU A 407 16.75 -4.91 -11.43
CA GLU A 407 17.33 -3.83 -10.63
C GLU A 407 17.02 -2.44 -11.22
N GLU A 408 17.15 -2.28 -12.53
CA GLU A 408 16.79 -1.03 -13.22
C GLU A 408 15.29 -0.73 -13.11
N SER A 409 14.43 -1.74 -13.25
CA SER A 409 12.97 -1.62 -13.08
C SER A 409 12.61 -1.22 -11.65
N LEU A 410 13.20 -1.87 -10.65
CA LEU A 410 13.01 -1.52 -9.24
C LEU A 410 13.52 -0.11 -8.94
N LYS A 411 14.68 0.27 -9.48
CA LYS A 411 15.20 1.63 -9.39
C LYS A 411 14.23 2.65 -9.97
N LYS A 412 13.67 2.39 -11.15
CA LYS A 412 12.65 3.26 -11.77
C LYS A 412 11.37 3.32 -10.93
N ALA A 413 10.85 2.19 -10.46
CA ALA A 413 9.67 2.15 -9.60
C ALA A 413 9.86 2.94 -8.30
N ARG A 414 11.06 2.88 -7.69
CA ARG A 414 11.42 3.71 -6.54
C ARG A 414 11.43 5.20 -6.89
N GLN A 415 12.00 5.57 -8.04
CA GLN A 415 12.00 6.96 -8.51
C GLN A 415 10.58 7.48 -8.74
N ASP A 416 9.71 6.67 -9.37
CA ASP A 416 8.32 7.02 -9.64
C ASP A 416 7.51 7.11 -8.34
N ALA A 417 7.70 6.19 -7.39
CA ALA A 417 7.09 6.27 -6.06
C ALA A 417 7.51 7.56 -5.32
N CYS A 418 8.80 7.92 -5.37
CA CYS A 418 9.30 9.18 -4.81
C CYS A 418 8.63 10.40 -5.48
N ARG A 419 8.44 10.37 -6.81
CA ARG A 419 7.75 11.45 -7.55
C ARG A 419 6.27 11.54 -7.18
N MET A 420 5.58 10.41 -7.02
CA MET A 420 4.19 10.41 -6.57
C MET A 420 4.05 11.03 -5.18
N VAL A 421 4.93 10.66 -4.25
CA VAL A 421 4.95 11.25 -2.89
C VAL A 421 5.17 12.76 -2.95
N ALA A 422 6.12 13.23 -3.77
CA ALA A 422 6.33 14.66 -3.95
C ALA A 422 5.08 15.36 -4.52
N THR A 423 4.43 14.76 -5.50
CA THR A 423 3.20 15.30 -6.12
C THR A 423 2.06 15.34 -5.11
N GLN A 424 1.88 14.29 -4.31
CA GLN A 424 0.85 14.20 -3.28
C GLN A 424 1.08 15.21 -2.15
N LEU A 425 2.33 15.42 -1.74
CA LEU A 425 2.69 16.49 -0.81
C LEU A 425 2.34 17.86 -1.39
N ALA A 426 2.64 18.10 -2.67
CA ALA A 426 2.31 19.35 -3.34
C ALA A 426 0.80 19.59 -3.41
N SER A 427 -0.01 18.54 -3.66
CA SER A 427 -1.48 18.67 -3.68
C SER A 427 -2.03 18.95 -2.28
N GLN A 428 -1.56 18.26 -1.25
CA GLN A 428 -1.97 18.51 0.15
C GLN A 428 -1.68 19.95 0.58
N ILE A 429 -0.48 20.46 0.26
CA ILE A 429 -0.08 21.85 0.51
C ILE A 429 -0.99 22.86 -0.21
N SER A 430 -1.56 22.48 -1.35
CA SER A 430 -2.44 23.34 -2.15
C SER A 430 -3.90 23.35 -1.68
N GLU A 431 -4.35 22.26 -1.05
CA GLU A 431 -5.72 22.13 -0.53
C GLU A 431 -5.87 22.74 0.88
N GLU A 432 -4.82 22.71 1.71
CA GLU A 432 -4.78 23.41 3.00
C GLU A 432 -4.41 24.90 2.82
N THR A 433 -5.34 25.69 2.30
CA THR A 433 -5.19 27.16 2.21
C THR A 433 -5.50 27.91 3.52
N ASP A 434 -5.92 27.21 4.57
CA ASP A 434 -6.09 27.82 5.90
C ASP A 434 -4.76 27.88 6.65
N ILE A 435 -4.59 28.93 7.46
CA ILE A 435 -3.36 29.42 8.10
C ILE A 435 -2.85 28.44 9.18
N ASN A 436 -2.70 27.16 8.84
CA ASN A 436 -2.13 26.17 9.73
C ASN A 436 -0.61 26.22 9.64
N LYS A 437 0.05 26.28 10.80
CA LYS A 437 1.51 26.38 10.94
C LYS A 437 2.24 25.22 10.27
N ASP A 438 1.56 24.08 10.14
CA ASP A 438 2.09 22.87 9.51
C ASP A 438 2.34 23.07 8.01
N THR A 439 1.56 23.91 7.32
CA THR A 439 1.71 24.18 5.88
C THR A 439 3.10 24.74 5.53
N CYS A 440 3.67 25.58 6.41
CA CYS A 440 5.01 26.14 6.21
C CYS A 440 6.09 25.06 6.36
N ALA A 441 5.96 24.18 7.36
CA ALA A 441 6.88 23.06 7.54
C ALA A 441 6.81 22.09 6.34
N TRP A 442 5.60 21.82 5.82
CA TRP A 442 5.41 20.97 4.64
C TRP A 442 5.95 21.57 3.36
N ARG A 443 5.72 22.86 3.10
CA ARG A 443 6.34 23.59 1.98
C ARG A 443 7.86 23.52 2.01
N PHE A 444 8.42 23.63 3.21
CA PHE A 444 9.86 23.49 3.42
C PHE A 444 10.37 22.07 3.17
N LEU A 445 9.73 21.06 3.75
CA LEU A 445 10.12 19.67 3.51
C LEU A 445 9.99 19.30 2.02
N TYR A 446 8.97 19.81 1.35
CA TYR A 446 8.81 19.67 -0.10
C TYR A 446 9.94 20.37 -0.87
N SER A 447 10.33 21.59 -0.49
CA SER A 447 11.44 22.29 -1.15
C SER A 447 12.77 21.57 -0.94
N VAL A 448 13.00 20.97 0.24
CA VAL A 448 14.17 20.11 0.53
C VAL A 448 14.20 18.92 -0.42
N VAL A 449 13.12 18.15 -0.52
CA VAL A 449 13.03 16.96 -1.40
C VAL A 449 13.19 17.35 -2.87
N ARG A 450 12.53 18.42 -3.31
CA ARG A 450 12.61 18.91 -4.69
C ARG A 450 14.02 19.36 -5.06
N THR A 451 14.71 20.04 -4.15
CA THR A 451 16.07 20.56 -4.38
C THR A 451 17.09 19.42 -4.43
N LEU A 452 16.94 18.39 -3.59
CA LEU A 452 17.81 17.21 -3.60
C LEU A 452 17.69 16.38 -4.89
N GLY A 453 16.52 16.39 -5.54
CA GLY A 453 16.25 15.61 -6.75
C GLY A 453 16.32 14.10 -6.52
N SER A 454 16.35 13.31 -7.61
CA SER A 454 16.46 11.84 -7.53
C SER A 454 17.78 11.39 -6.92
N ASP A 455 18.84 12.14 -7.18
CA ASP A 455 20.22 11.72 -6.87
C ASP A 455 20.60 12.04 -5.42
N GLY A 456 19.99 13.07 -4.83
CA GLY A 456 20.17 13.45 -3.43
C GLY A 456 19.29 12.68 -2.44
N MET A 457 18.29 11.94 -2.93
CA MET A 457 17.46 11.03 -2.13
C MET A 457 18.17 9.67 -1.98
N SER A 458 18.46 9.30 -0.73
CA SER A 458 19.25 8.11 -0.39
C SER A 458 18.35 6.88 -0.23
N SER A 459 18.18 6.08 -1.29
CA SER A 459 17.70 4.70 -1.17
C SER A 459 17.97 3.89 -2.46
N ASP A 460 19.22 3.50 -2.69
CA ASP A 460 19.51 2.44 -3.69
C ASP A 460 19.70 1.08 -3.02
N GLU A 461 20.09 1.03 -1.75
CA GLU A 461 20.30 -0.21 -0.99
C GLU A 461 19.06 -0.53 -0.16
N SER A 462 18.14 -1.30 -0.75
CA SER A 462 17.14 -2.05 0.01
C SER A 462 17.65 -3.48 0.18
N GLY A 463 17.93 -3.87 1.41
CA GLY A 463 18.13 -5.28 1.74
C GLY A 463 16.76 -5.95 1.85
N GLU A 464 16.62 -7.14 1.28
CA GLU A 464 15.48 -8.02 1.54
C GLU A 464 15.87 -8.86 2.77
N ASP A 465 15.56 -8.35 3.96
CA ASP A 465 15.77 -9.05 5.23
C ASP A 465 14.39 -9.51 5.70
N ASP A 466 14.14 -10.82 5.67
CA ASP A 466 12.92 -11.46 6.19
C ASP A 466 11.59 -10.82 5.75
N MET A 467 11.31 -10.77 4.44
CA MET A 467 10.00 -10.44 3.83
C MET A 467 9.47 -9.01 4.03
N GLU A 468 10.11 -8.15 4.83
CA GLU A 468 9.79 -6.72 4.93
C GLU A 468 10.91 -5.88 4.29
N PRO A 469 10.61 -4.95 3.36
CA PRO A 469 11.64 -4.09 2.80
C PRO A 469 12.25 -3.23 3.90
N ILE A 470 13.56 -3.38 4.13
CA ILE A 470 14.33 -2.49 5.01
C ILE A 470 15.09 -1.51 4.13
N PHE A 471 14.85 -0.22 4.37
CA PHE A 471 15.60 0.84 3.70
C PHE A 471 16.80 1.24 4.54
N PHE A 472 17.99 1.18 3.95
CA PHE A 472 19.19 1.69 4.59
C PHE A 472 19.43 3.14 4.16
N THR A 473 19.40 4.06 5.13
CA THR A 473 19.90 5.43 4.89
C THR A 473 21.41 5.40 5.07
N SER A 474 22.14 5.31 3.97
CA SER A 474 23.59 5.40 4.00
C SER A 474 24.07 6.81 4.29
N LEU A 475 25.21 6.90 4.99
CA LEU A 475 25.88 8.16 5.25
C LEU A 475 26.54 8.66 3.96
N MET A 476 26.14 9.87 3.53
CA MET A 476 26.74 10.57 2.41
C MET A 476 27.72 11.61 2.96
N PRO A 477 29.05 11.45 2.82
CA PRO A 477 30.03 12.36 3.41
C PRO A 477 29.90 13.80 2.93
N TRP A 478 29.38 13.98 1.72
CA TRP A 478 29.22 15.29 1.10
C TRP A 478 27.95 16.01 1.53
N ARG A 479 26.96 15.31 2.11
CA ARG A 479 25.64 15.87 2.42
C ARG A 479 25.59 16.30 3.89
N ARG A 480 24.98 17.46 4.16
CA ARG A 480 24.63 17.88 5.51
C ARG A 480 23.81 16.80 6.22
N ASP A 481 23.95 16.67 7.54
CA ASP A 481 23.02 15.82 8.30
C ASP A 481 21.63 16.46 8.32
N MET A 482 20.74 15.88 7.51
CA MET A 482 19.31 16.22 7.40
C MET A 482 18.44 15.01 7.74
N ALA A 483 18.97 14.11 8.58
CA ALA A 483 18.26 12.89 8.99
C ALA A 483 16.98 13.21 9.79
N LYS A 484 16.89 14.39 10.43
CA LYS A 484 15.70 14.78 11.19
C LYS A 484 14.54 15.14 10.24
N GLU A 485 14.82 15.94 9.23
CA GLU A 485 13.87 16.41 8.22
C GLU A 485 13.35 15.24 7.39
N LEU A 486 14.26 14.36 6.93
CA LEU A 486 13.86 13.13 6.22
C LEU A 486 13.07 12.18 7.11
N ARG A 487 13.43 12.04 8.39
CA ARG A 487 12.64 11.23 9.33
C ARG A 487 11.24 11.80 9.53
N ILE A 488 11.06 13.12 9.58
CA ILE A 488 9.72 13.72 9.67
C ILE A 488 8.89 13.30 8.45
N ILE A 489 9.44 13.40 7.24
CA ILE A 489 8.78 12.93 6.01
C ILE A 489 8.46 11.44 6.10
N ASP A 490 9.40 10.61 6.53
CA ASP A 490 9.19 9.16 6.59
C ASP A 490 8.17 8.74 7.66
N THR A 491 8.15 9.40 8.81
CA THR A 491 7.20 9.09 9.92
C THR A 491 5.78 9.57 9.65
N THR A 492 5.64 10.67 8.93
CA THR A 492 4.33 11.21 8.52
C THR A 492 3.71 10.46 7.35
N ARG A 493 4.49 9.66 6.62
CA ARG A 493 3.97 8.60 5.71
C ARG A 493 3.26 7.45 6.45
N SER A 494 2.91 7.63 7.72
CA SER A 494 2.12 6.67 8.50
C SER A 494 0.99 6.11 7.63
N PRO A 495 0.84 4.77 7.57
CA PRO A 495 -0.08 4.15 6.63
C PRO A 495 -1.46 4.73 6.87
N THR A 496 -2.00 5.40 5.85
CA THR A 496 -3.44 5.42 5.69
C THR A 496 -3.88 3.95 5.78
N THR A 497 -4.99 3.68 6.44
CA THR A 497 -5.45 2.37 6.93
C THR A 497 -5.57 1.24 5.89
N LYS A 498 -5.10 1.45 4.66
CA LYS A 498 -5.14 0.53 3.51
C LYS A 498 -3.80 0.40 2.75
N GLY A 499 -2.68 0.92 3.26
CA GLY A 499 -1.38 0.90 2.57
C GLY A 499 -0.32 0.02 3.24
N VAL A 500 0.63 -0.49 2.43
CA VAL A 500 1.86 -1.18 2.84
C VAL A 500 2.52 -0.42 4.00
N LYS A 501 2.87 -1.12 5.10
CA LYS A 501 3.56 -0.53 6.25
C LYS A 501 4.78 0.25 5.75
N ALA A 502 4.99 1.45 6.28
CA ALA A 502 6.21 2.21 6.00
C ALA A 502 7.42 1.34 6.37
N ALA A 503 8.18 0.97 5.35
CA ALA A 503 9.39 0.18 5.46
C ALA A 503 10.33 0.75 6.52
N LYS A 504 10.90 -0.12 7.35
CA LYS A 504 11.80 0.29 8.42
C LYS A 504 13.05 0.94 7.82
N CYS A 505 13.30 2.19 8.20
CA CYS A 505 14.49 2.90 7.77
C CYS A 505 15.60 2.76 8.83
N ILE A 506 16.69 2.07 8.50
CA ILE A 506 17.85 1.86 9.37
C ILE A 506 19.01 2.73 8.88
N LYS A 507 19.73 3.40 9.79
CA LYS A 507 20.96 4.09 9.43
C LYS A 507 22.04 3.05 9.15
N SER A 508 22.56 3.01 7.92
CA SER A 508 23.72 2.16 7.62
C SER A 508 24.97 2.82 8.18
N THR A 509 25.85 2.01 8.76
CA THR A 509 27.21 2.43 9.12
C THR A 509 28.11 2.56 7.89
N ASN A 510 27.69 2.04 6.75
CA ASN A 510 28.46 2.10 5.52
C ASN A 510 28.36 3.50 4.90
N VAL A 511 29.54 4.06 4.63
CA VAL A 511 29.68 5.30 3.88
C VAL A 511 29.46 4.98 2.40
N MET A 512 28.45 5.57 1.79
CA MET A 512 28.20 5.37 0.35
C MET A 512 29.17 6.21 -0.49
N SER A 513 29.66 5.61 -1.58
CA SER A 513 30.55 6.24 -2.56
C SER A 513 29.81 7.02 -3.66
N ARG A 514 28.54 7.41 -3.45
CA ARG A 514 27.77 8.11 -4.50
C ARG A 514 28.43 9.43 -4.87
N THR A 515 28.43 9.70 -6.16
CA THR A 515 28.85 10.99 -6.70
C THR A 515 27.98 12.11 -6.12
N PRO A 516 28.58 13.17 -5.57
CA PRO A 516 27.82 14.32 -5.06
C PRO A 516 27.02 14.97 -6.19
N VAL A 517 25.78 15.35 -5.88
CA VAL A 517 24.93 16.12 -6.81
C VAL A 517 25.61 17.46 -7.08
N LYS A 518 25.68 17.87 -8.34
CA LYS A 518 26.25 19.17 -8.72
C LYS A 518 25.16 20.24 -8.72
N GLY A 519 25.50 21.41 -8.24
CA GLY A 519 24.67 22.60 -8.29
C GLY A 519 23.59 22.68 -7.21
N LEU A 520 23.77 22.00 -6.06
CA LEU A 520 22.90 22.25 -4.91
C LEU A 520 23.33 23.54 -4.19
N PRO A 521 22.41 24.20 -3.46
CA PRO A 521 22.77 25.27 -2.54
C PRO A 521 23.83 24.82 -1.54
N THR A 522 24.78 25.69 -1.22
CA THR A 522 25.92 25.40 -0.31
C THR A 522 25.49 24.75 1.01
N GLN A 523 24.31 25.10 1.53
CA GLN A 523 23.79 24.63 2.81
C GLN A 523 23.36 23.15 2.82
N PHE A 524 23.24 22.51 1.65
CA PHE A 524 22.98 21.06 1.55
C PHE A 524 24.24 20.22 1.67
N TYR A 525 25.43 20.81 1.53
CA TYR A 525 26.68 20.10 1.66
C TYR A 525 27.20 20.13 3.10
N GLU A 526 27.98 19.11 3.45
CA GLU A 526 28.76 19.10 4.67
C GLU A 526 29.90 20.14 4.54
N PRO A 527 30.09 21.07 5.50
CA PRO A 527 31.03 22.17 5.35
C PRO A 527 32.49 21.77 5.10
N VAL A 528 32.98 20.72 5.78
CA VAL A 528 34.35 20.22 5.63
C VAL A 528 34.55 19.62 4.24
N TRP A 529 33.57 18.86 3.75
CA TRP A 529 33.58 18.28 2.43
C TRP A 529 33.50 19.36 1.34
N LEU A 530 32.64 20.37 1.50
CA LEU A 530 32.48 21.46 0.55
C LEU A 530 33.75 22.33 0.44
N ALA A 531 34.46 22.54 1.55
CA ALA A 531 35.73 23.27 1.55
C ALA A 531 36.76 22.63 0.60
N GLN A 532 36.72 21.30 0.45
CA GLN A 532 37.57 20.54 -0.47
C GLN A 532 37.02 20.48 -1.91
N ASN A 533 35.74 20.83 -2.11
CA ASN A 533 35.00 20.60 -3.36
C ASN A 533 34.21 21.85 -3.81
N GLN A 534 34.82 23.04 -3.76
CA GLN A 534 34.15 24.33 -3.97
C GLN A 534 33.36 24.48 -5.29
N LYS A 535 33.73 23.74 -6.35
CA LYS A 535 33.05 23.81 -7.67
C LYS A 535 31.72 23.06 -7.73
N MET A 536 31.30 22.40 -6.64
CA MET A 536 30.14 21.52 -6.64
C MET A 536 28.83 22.23 -6.26
N ALA A 537 28.88 23.35 -5.53
CA ALA A 537 27.71 24.07 -5.03
C ALA A 537 27.35 25.29 -5.87
N THR A 538 26.07 25.68 -5.85
CA THR A 538 25.60 26.99 -6.32
C THR A 538 25.65 28.02 -5.19
N GLU A 539 25.84 29.29 -5.56
CA GLU A 539 25.73 30.43 -4.64
C GLU A 539 24.29 30.73 -4.22
N GLU A 540 23.30 30.04 -4.80
CA GLU A 540 21.91 30.13 -4.37
C GLU A 540 21.78 29.82 -2.88
N PHE A 541 21.05 30.67 -2.16
CA PHE A 541 20.79 30.51 -0.73
C PHE A 541 19.53 29.69 -0.52
N PHE A 542 19.63 28.60 0.25
CA PHE A 542 18.47 27.85 0.71
C PHE A 542 18.16 28.20 2.17
N GLU A 543 16.97 28.76 2.39
CA GLU A 543 16.49 29.11 3.72
C GLU A 543 16.07 27.86 4.49
N TRP A 544 16.95 27.39 5.38
CA TRP A 544 16.65 26.29 6.28
C TRP A 544 15.70 26.76 7.39
N LEU A 545 14.53 26.13 7.48
CA LEU A 545 13.63 26.32 8.61
C LEU A 545 14.09 25.46 9.79
N GLU A 546 14.28 26.09 10.95
CA GLU A 546 14.45 25.37 12.20
C GLU A 546 13.11 24.74 12.59
N LEU A 547 12.93 23.47 12.22
CA LEU A 547 11.81 22.66 12.69
C LEU A 547 12.05 22.35 14.18
N ILE A 548 11.57 23.23 15.06
CA ILE A 548 11.54 22.97 16.49
C ILE A 548 10.67 21.73 16.69
N SER A 549 11.26 20.63 17.16
CA SER A 549 10.52 19.38 17.33
C SER A 549 9.33 19.64 18.26
N CYS A 550 8.11 19.48 17.76
CA CYS A 550 6.90 19.40 18.57
C CYS A 550 6.97 18.10 19.40
N LYS A 551 7.83 18.06 20.42
CA LYS A 551 8.02 16.88 21.26
C LYS A 551 7.02 16.77 22.42
N ASN A 552 6.09 17.72 22.56
CA ASN A 552 5.28 17.85 23.77
C ASN A 552 3.75 17.86 23.54
N VAL A 553 3.24 17.33 22.43
CA VAL A 553 1.78 17.18 22.23
C VAL A 553 1.47 15.82 21.62
N TYR A 554 1.49 14.78 22.46
CA TYR A 554 0.71 13.55 22.29
C TYR A 554 0.42 12.95 23.66
#